data_AF-A0AAN6E3C1-F1
#
_entry.id   AF-A0AAN6E3C1-F1
#
_cell.length_a   1.000
_cell.length_b   1.000
_cell.length_c   1.000
_cell.angle_alpha   90.00
_cell.angle_beta   90.00
_cell.angle_gamma   90.00
#
_symmetry.space_group_name_H-M   'P 1'
#
loop_
_entity.id
_entity.type
_entity.pdbx_description
1 polymer ?
#
loop_
_entity_poly.entity_id
_entity_poly.type
_entity_poly.pdbx_seq_one_letter_code
_entity_poly.pdbx_strand_id
1 'polypeptide(L)'
;MLLRKLLISPFLAFHFLGGLAQNGNLPHASSNTTLYLSAVVNSPTAPYHAIIECWALAAPFIRYHTVGKALDLGDTSNATYVVLPPRSAEGWHRPPHPMFFILLSGLAHVRTYDPADDNMNLPSQQELSMGLPKPTESLYITPGVDSLIIAVDTDKRSPGHLTYYPSDVEAVALQIPFQDGKVPKHTVVHPGPCQADTEHRVRGKDRNT
;
A
#
# COMPACT_ATOMS: atom_id res chain seq x y z
N MET A 1 5.73 -65.99 -9.54
CA MET A 1 5.41 -67.22 -8.78
C MET A 1 6.74 -67.86 -8.41
N LEU A 2 7.16 -68.09 -7.17
CA LEU A 2 6.45 -68.35 -5.93
C LEU A 2 7.19 -67.72 -4.74
N LEU A 3 6.45 -67.60 -3.65
CA LEU A 3 6.68 -66.81 -2.45
C LEU A 3 7.30 -67.65 -1.31
N ARG A 4 8.11 -66.98 -0.46
CA ARG A 4 8.22 -67.08 1.02
C ARG A 4 8.53 -68.43 1.71
N LYS A 5 9.48 -68.34 2.65
CA LYS A 5 9.35 -68.62 4.12
C LYS A 5 10.69 -68.21 4.78
N LEU A 6 10.77 -67.09 5.52
CA LEU A 6 10.49 -66.90 6.96
C LEU A 6 11.30 -67.84 7.87
N LEU A 7 12.17 -67.30 8.74
CA LEU A 7 12.18 -67.50 10.21
C LEU A 7 13.47 -67.00 10.93
N ILE A 8 13.24 -66.35 12.08
CA ILE A 8 14.02 -66.37 13.36
C ILE A 8 15.12 -65.30 13.61
N SER A 9 14.74 -64.36 14.50
CA SER A 9 15.51 -63.51 15.45
C SER A 9 16.35 -64.39 16.43
N PRO A 10 17.49 -63.99 17.06
CA PRO A 10 17.63 -62.76 17.86
C PRO A 10 19.06 -62.17 17.93
N PHE A 11 19.22 -61.00 18.54
CA PHE A 11 20.15 -60.74 19.66
C PHE A 11 20.32 -59.23 19.89
N LEU A 12 20.22 -58.87 21.18
CA LEU A 12 20.45 -57.57 21.76
C LEU A 12 21.85 -57.02 21.44
N ALA A 13 21.93 -55.71 21.21
CA ALA A 13 23.08 -54.93 21.65
C ALA A 13 22.60 -53.55 22.11
N PHE A 14 22.57 -53.37 23.43
CA PHE A 14 22.54 -52.07 24.08
C PHE A 14 23.81 -51.31 23.69
N HIS A 15 23.69 -50.10 23.15
CA HIS A 15 24.74 -49.09 23.18
C HIS A 15 24.14 -47.76 23.62
N PHE A 16 24.65 -47.30 24.76
CA PHE A 16 24.43 -45.99 25.34
C PHE A 16 25.32 -45.00 24.58
N LEU A 17 24.74 -43.95 24.00
CA LEU A 17 25.48 -42.74 23.63
C LEU A 17 24.51 -41.55 23.80
N GLY A 18 24.85 -40.69 24.76
CA GLY A 18 24.15 -39.45 25.01
C GLY A 18 24.17 -38.55 23.77
N GLY A 19 22.99 -38.08 23.37
CA GLY A 19 22.80 -37.02 22.40
C GLY A 19 22.17 -35.83 23.11
N LEU A 20 22.95 -34.76 23.22
CA LEU A 20 22.56 -33.46 23.73
C LEU A 20 21.22 -33.01 23.16
N ALA A 21 20.40 -32.43 24.04
CA ALA A 21 19.24 -31.64 23.66
C ALA A 21 19.67 -30.60 22.61
N GLN A 22 19.28 -30.81 21.36
CA GLN A 22 19.23 -29.71 20.42
C GLN A 22 18.08 -28.83 20.90
N ASN A 23 18.43 -27.77 21.63
CA ASN A 23 17.62 -26.56 21.71
C ASN A 23 17.41 -26.13 20.26
N GLY A 24 16.35 -26.64 19.64
CA GLY A 24 15.87 -26.16 18.37
C GLY A 24 15.62 -24.68 18.56
N ASN A 25 16.48 -23.87 17.97
CA ASN A 25 16.18 -22.47 17.71
C ASN A 25 14.81 -22.49 17.02
N LEU A 26 13.77 -22.10 17.76
CA LEU A 26 12.50 -21.72 17.18
C LEU A 26 12.84 -20.73 16.06
N PRO A 27 12.32 -20.91 14.83
CA PRO A 27 12.48 -19.89 13.81
C PRO A 27 11.96 -18.58 14.42
N HIS A 28 12.87 -17.63 14.58
CA HIS A 28 12.54 -16.31 15.13
C HIS A 28 11.46 -15.73 14.22
N ALA A 29 10.31 -15.41 14.80
CA ALA A 29 9.14 -14.93 14.07
C ALA A 29 9.56 -13.74 13.18
N SER A 30 9.36 -13.88 11.87
CA SER A 30 9.54 -12.80 10.90
C SER A 30 8.57 -11.66 11.24
N SER A 31 9.04 -10.64 11.96
CA SER A 31 8.25 -9.44 12.25
C SER A 31 8.08 -8.64 10.96
N ASN A 32 6.90 -8.69 10.34
CA ASN A 32 6.57 -8.12 9.02
C ASN A 32 7.29 -6.80 8.69
N THR A 33 8.14 -6.85 7.66
CA THR A 33 9.08 -5.80 7.19
C THR A 33 8.59 -5.09 5.93
N THR A 34 7.27 -5.06 5.71
CA THR A 34 6.65 -4.60 4.46
C THR A 34 6.09 -3.19 4.62
N LEU A 35 6.25 -2.34 3.60
CA LEU A 35 5.54 -1.07 3.52
C LEU A 35 4.18 -1.30 2.84
N TYR A 36 3.12 -0.91 3.54
CA TYR A 36 1.77 -0.85 3.02
C TYR A 36 1.39 0.59 2.71
N LEU A 37 0.79 0.84 1.55
CA LEU A 37 0.35 2.17 1.13
C LEU A 37 -0.81 2.06 0.13
N SER A 38 -1.67 3.06 0.12
CA SER A 38 -2.77 3.14 -0.84
C SER A 38 -2.25 3.57 -2.21
N ALA A 39 -2.83 2.97 -3.26
CA ALA A 39 -2.57 3.34 -4.64
C ALA A 39 -3.87 3.70 -5.36
N VAL A 40 -3.81 4.73 -6.22
CA VAL A 40 -4.88 5.06 -7.17
C VAL A 40 -4.47 4.53 -8.53
N VAL A 41 -5.29 3.65 -9.11
CA VAL A 41 -4.98 2.88 -10.32
C VAL A 41 -6.15 2.95 -11.30
N ASN A 42 -5.95 2.56 -12.56
CA ASN A 42 -7.06 2.37 -13.49
C ASN A 42 -7.63 0.95 -13.39
N SER A 43 -8.96 0.83 -13.45
CA SER A 43 -9.62 -0.45 -13.67
C SER A 43 -9.06 -1.11 -14.95
N PRO A 44 -8.69 -2.40 -14.91
CA PRO A 44 -8.05 -3.09 -16.04
C PRO A 44 -9.01 -3.35 -17.20
N THR A 45 -10.33 -3.27 -16.95
CA THR A 45 -11.38 -3.58 -17.92
C THR A 45 -12.35 -2.43 -18.10
N ALA A 46 -12.95 -2.33 -19.28
CA ALA A 46 -14.00 -1.37 -19.53
C ALA A 46 -15.23 -1.63 -18.61
N PRO A 47 -15.93 -0.58 -18.14
CA PRO A 47 -15.64 0.83 -18.43
C PRO A 47 -14.45 1.33 -17.60
N TYR A 48 -13.48 2.00 -18.26
CA TYR A 48 -12.24 2.43 -17.62
C TYR A 48 -12.50 3.59 -16.66
N HIS A 49 -12.13 3.42 -15.39
CA HIS A 49 -12.27 4.40 -14.32
C HIS A 49 -11.11 4.27 -13.33
N ALA A 50 -10.91 5.25 -12.45
CA ALA A 50 -9.96 5.11 -11.35
C ALA A 50 -10.57 4.27 -10.22
N ILE A 51 -9.75 3.45 -9.58
CA ILE A 51 -10.07 2.70 -8.36
C ILE A 51 -8.92 2.86 -7.35
N ILE A 52 -9.17 2.51 -6.09
CA ILE A 52 -8.18 2.55 -5.02
C ILE A 52 -7.84 1.11 -4.62
N GLU A 53 -6.56 0.83 -4.42
CA GLU A 53 -6.07 -0.45 -3.93
C GLU A 53 -5.13 -0.25 -2.73
N CYS A 54 -5.06 -1.24 -1.85
CA CYS A 54 -4.02 -1.33 -0.84
C CYS A 54 -2.87 -2.17 -1.38
N TRP A 55 -1.67 -1.60 -1.43
CA TRP A 55 -0.48 -2.25 -1.95
C TRP A 55 0.51 -2.57 -0.85
N ALA A 56 1.19 -3.70 -1.00
CA ALA A 56 2.39 -4.07 -0.26
C ALA A 56 3.61 -3.97 -1.19
N LEU A 57 4.57 -3.10 -0.88
CA LEU A 57 5.80 -3.02 -1.67
C LEU A 57 6.68 -4.25 -1.41
N ALA A 58 7.30 -4.77 -2.47
CA ALA A 58 8.12 -5.98 -2.40
C ALA A 58 9.48 -5.74 -1.72
N ALA A 59 10.00 -4.51 -1.74
CA ALA A 59 11.25 -4.16 -1.10
C ALA A 59 11.09 -4.18 0.43
N PRO A 60 11.92 -4.96 1.16
CA PRO A 60 11.83 -5.02 2.62
C PRO A 60 12.51 -3.80 3.25
N PHE A 61 12.10 -3.48 4.47
CA PHE A 61 12.88 -2.61 5.33
C PHE A 61 14.21 -3.28 5.74
N ILE A 62 15.33 -2.61 5.46
CA ILE A 62 16.68 -2.93 5.92
C ILE A 62 17.00 -2.07 7.15
N ARG A 63 17.54 -2.66 8.21
CA ARG A 63 17.98 -1.93 9.40
C ARG A 63 19.36 -1.33 9.17
N TYR A 64 19.56 -0.10 9.63
CA TYR A 64 20.87 0.53 9.64
C TYR A 64 21.75 -0.04 10.76
N HIS A 65 23.06 0.16 10.65
CA HIS A 65 24.01 -0.11 11.74
C HIS A 65 23.78 0.81 12.96
N THR A 66 23.14 1.95 12.74
CA THR A 66 22.70 2.90 13.78
C THR A 66 21.28 2.55 14.26
N VAL A 67 20.47 3.56 14.55
CA VAL A 67 19.03 3.43 14.78
C VAL A 67 18.25 3.51 13.46
N GLY A 68 17.13 2.79 13.38
CA GLY A 68 16.15 2.92 12.30
C GLY A 68 16.19 1.82 11.24
N LYS A 69 15.28 1.97 10.27
CA LYS A 69 15.12 1.09 9.12
C LYS A 69 14.75 1.91 7.88
N ALA A 70 15.12 1.46 6.71
CA ALA A 70 14.73 2.07 5.44
C ALA A 70 14.40 1.02 4.39
N LEU A 71 13.55 1.38 3.44
CA LEU A 71 13.34 0.61 2.24
C LEU A 71 13.73 1.45 1.03
N ASP A 72 14.09 0.79 -0.05
CA ASP A 72 14.20 1.41 -1.36
C ASP A 72 12.81 1.65 -1.96
N LEU A 73 12.58 2.86 -2.47
CA LEU A 73 11.33 3.26 -3.12
C LEU A 73 11.42 3.20 -4.66
N GLY A 74 12.55 2.77 -5.20
CA GLY A 74 12.81 2.67 -6.64
C GLY A 74 13.29 3.97 -7.28
N ASP A 75 13.65 3.87 -8.57
CA ASP A 75 14.16 4.99 -9.34
C ASP A 75 13.08 6.05 -9.58
N THR A 76 13.43 7.31 -9.32
CA THR A 76 12.54 8.46 -9.47
C THR A 76 13.18 9.53 -10.37
N SER A 77 12.35 10.41 -10.90
CA SER A 77 12.76 11.59 -11.65
C SER A 77 12.59 12.86 -10.81
N ASN A 78 12.69 14.04 -11.42
CA ASN A 78 12.62 15.31 -10.71
C ASN A 78 11.34 15.44 -9.87
N ALA A 79 11.52 15.71 -8.59
CA ALA A 79 10.43 16.02 -7.67
C ALA A 79 9.92 17.45 -7.92
N THR A 80 8.60 17.62 -7.79
CA THR A 80 7.94 18.93 -7.85
C THR A 80 7.31 19.25 -6.49
N TYR A 81 7.55 20.47 -6.01
CA TYR A 81 6.91 21.02 -4.82
C TYR A 81 5.63 21.74 -5.23
N VAL A 82 4.49 21.30 -4.71
CA VAL A 82 3.17 21.76 -5.14
C VAL A 82 2.46 22.41 -3.95
N VAL A 83 1.88 23.59 -4.18
CA VAL A 83 1.06 24.33 -3.22
C VAL A 83 -0.35 24.47 -3.78
N LEU A 84 -1.33 23.99 -3.03
CA LEU A 84 -2.72 23.86 -3.46
C LEU A 84 -3.59 24.74 -2.56
N PRO A 85 -4.46 25.59 -3.12
CA PRO A 85 -5.25 26.52 -2.33
C PRO A 85 -6.13 25.81 -1.29
N PRO A 86 -6.38 26.44 -0.13
CA PRO A 86 -7.34 25.92 0.84
C PRO A 86 -8.75 25.85 0.25
N ARG A 87 -9.57 24.93 0.76
CA ARG A 87 -10.97 24.73 0.36
C ARG A 87 -11.16 24.64 -1.16
N SER A 88 -10.30 23.90 -1.84
CA SER A 88 -10.28 23.79 -3.30
C SER A 88 -10.47 22.34 -3.77
N ALA A 89 -10.62 22.17 -5.09
CA ALA A 89 -10.68 20.88 -5.76
C ALA A 89 -9.99 20.96 -7.13
N GLU A 90 -9.31 19.88 -7.53
CA GLU A 90 -8.73 19.77 -8.88
C GLU A 90 -9.77 19.36 -9.94
N GLY A 91 -10.89 18.80 -9.49
CA GLY A 91 -11.86 18.15 -10.34
C GLY A 91 -11.36 16.84 -10.92
N TRP A 92 -11.99 16.38 -12.01
CA TRP A 92 -11.62 15.13 -12.66
C TRP A 92 -10.26 15.28 -13.31
N HIS A 93 -9.27 14.56 -12.79
CA HIS A 93 -7.91 14.65 -13.25
C HIS A 93 -7.21 13.31 -13.14
N ARG A 94 -6.06 13.24 -13.83
CA ARG A 94 -5.13 12.12 -13.81
C ARG A 94 -3.76 12.66 -13.41
N PRO A 95 -2.94 11.87 -12.71
CA PRO A 95 -1.56 12.25 -12.48
C PRO A 95 -0.84 12.41 -13.84
N PRO A 96 0.02 13.43 -14.05
CA PRO A 96 0.72 13.62 -15.32
C PRO A 96 1.69 12.47 -15.64
N HIS A 97 2.14 11.75 -14.61
CA HIS A 97 3.01 10.59 -14.69
C HIS A 97 2.66 9.61 -13.55
N PRO A 98 2.96 8.30 -13.69
CA PRO A 98 2.99 7.39 -12.56
C PRO A 98 3.95 7.94 -11.50
N MET A 99 3.47 8.21 -10.28
CA MET A 99 4.24 8.96 -9.30
C MET A 99 3.89 8.63 -7.86
N PHE A 100 4.81 8.96 -6.95
CA PHE A 100 4.45 9.19 -5.56
C PHE A 100 3.79 10.56 -5.40
N PHE A 101 2.75 10.59 -4.58
CA PHE A 101 2.21 11.83 -4.03
C PHE A 101 2.41 11.80 -2.51
N ILE A 102 3.14 12.79 -2.00
CA ILE A 102 3.44 12.92 -0.57
C ILE A 102 2.86 14.22 -0.05
N LEU A 103 1.88 14.16 0.84
CA LEU A 103 1.31 15.35 1.46
C LEU A 103 2.16 15.78 2.67
N LEU A 104 2.70 17.00 2.59
CA LEU A 104 3.55 17.61 3.61
C LEU A 104 2.74 18.44 4.62
N SER A 105 1.68 19.12 4.16
CA SER A 105 0.75 19.89 5.02
C SER A 105 -0.67 19.89 4.45
N GLY A 106 -1.65 20.25 5.28
CA GLY A 106 -3.06 20.28 4.91
C GLY A 106 -3.71 18.89 4.95
N LEU A 107 -4.78 18.73 4.18
CA LEU A 107 -5.55 17.48 4.04
C LEU A 107 -5.93 17.32 2.57
N ALA A 108 -5.77 16.12 2.02
CA ALA A 108 -6.32 15.77 0.71
C ALA A 108 -7.34 14.65 0.85
N HIS A 109 -8.44 14.73 0.11
CA HIS A 109 -9.47 13.71 0.05
C HIS A 109 -9.64 13.28 -1.41
N VAL A 110 -9.18 12.07 -1.72
CA VAL A 110 -9.31 11.45 -3.04
C VAL A 110 -10.57 10.61 -3.08
N ARG A 111 -11.32 10.70 -4.18
CA ARG A 111 -12.55 9.94 -4.42
C ARG A 111 -12.54 9.31 -5.80
N THR A 112 -13.04 8.08 -5.87
CA THR A 112 -13.29 7.33 -7.11
C THR A 112 -14.76 6.95 -7.21
N TYR A 113 -15.22 6.73 -8.44
CA TYR A 113 -16.61 6.39 -8.74
C TYR A 113 -16.66 5.29 -9.79
N ASP A 114 -17.59 4.36 -9.60
CA ASP A 114 -17.93 3.35 -10.59
C ASP A 114 -18.62 4.05 -11.78
N PRO A 115 -18.24 3.75 -13.03
CA PRO A 115 -18.91 4.28 -14.22
C PRO A 115 -20.40 3.94 -14.32
N ALA A 116 -20.90 2.94 -13.58
CA ALA A 116 -22.32 2.65 -13.44
C ALA A 116 -23.06 3.61 -12.50
N ASP A 117 -22.34 4.41 -11.69
CA ASP A 117 -22.94 5.49 -10.93
C ASP A 117 -23.30 6.65 -11.89
N ASP A 118 -24.56 7.11 -11.84
CA ASP A 118 -25.15 8.20 -12.67
C ASP A 118 -24.42 9.56 -12.58
N ASN A 119 -23.30 9.59 -11.89
CA ASN A 119 -22.70 10.74 -11.24
C ASN A 119 -21.36 11.14 -11.84
N MET A 120 -20.90 10.40 -12.85
CA MET A 120 -19.74 10.77 -13.66
C MET A 120 -19.96 12.08 -14.44
N ASN A 121 -21.18 12.61 -14.49
CA ASN A 121 -21.54 13.89 -15.09
C ASN A 121 -21.55 15.09 -14.12
N LEU A 122 -21.17 14.91 -12.84
CA LEU A 122 -21.20 16.00 -11.86
C LEU A 122 -20.05 17.00 -12.06
N PRO A 123 -20.32 18.33 -12.05
CA PRO A 123 -19.30 19.36 -12.14
C PRO A 123 -18.51 19.45 -10.84
N SER A 124 -17.19 19.32 -10.95
CA SER A 124 -16.18 19.24 -9.89
C SER A 124 -16.11 20.36 -8.84
N GLN A 125 -16.96 21.38 -8.93
CA GLN A 125 -16.78 22.66 -8.21
C GLN A 125 -17.94 23.02 -7.27
N GLN A 126 -19.02 22.23 -7.19
CA GLN A 126 -20.22 22.63 -6.42
C GLN A 126 -20.68 21.57 -5.41
N GLU A 127 -19.73 20.93 -4.72
CA GLU A 127 -19.97 19.60 -4.17
C GLU A 127 -19.53 19.43 -2.71
N LEU A 128 -19.83 20.41 -1.85
CA LEU A 128 -19.71 20.25 -0.40
C LEU A 128 -21.05 20.35 0.37
N SER A 129 -22.18 20.61 -0.31
CA SER A 129 -23.44 20.91 0.41
C SER A 129 -24.73 20.30 -0.13
N MET A 130 -24.78 19.61 -1.29
CA MET A 130 -26.06 19.06 -1.77
C MET A 130 -25.90 17.69 -2.45
N GLY A 131 -26.17 16.63 -1.70
CA GLY A 131 -26.71 15.38 -2.26
C GLY A 131 -25.81 14.59 -3.19
N LEU A 132 -24.48 14.73 -3.10
CA LEU A 132 -23.59 13.89 -3.88
C LEU A 132 -23.87 12.42 -3.60
N PRO A 133 -23.66 11.58 -4.62
CA PRO A 133 -23.58 10.16 -4.43
C PRO A 133 -22.32 9.86 -3.63
N LYS A 134 -22.48 8.90 -2.73
CA LYS A 134 -21.36 8.38 -1.97
C LYS A 134 -20.30 7.90 -2.96
N PRO A 135 -19.02 8.30 -2.81
CA PRO A 135 -17.96 7.75 -3.64
C PRO A 135 -17.92 6.23 -3.48
N THR A 136 -17.60 5.52 -4.57
CA THR A 136 -17.40 4.07 -4.52
C THR A 136 -16.28 3.75 -3.55
N GLU A 137 -15.17 4.47 -3.67
CA GLU A 137 -14.06 4.42 -2.72
C GLU A 137 -13.51 5.82 -2.46
N SER A 138 -12.95 6.03 -1.28
CA SER A 138 -12.33 7.29 -0.91
C SER A 138 -11.19 7.08 0.07
N LEU A 139 -10.16 7.93 -0.01
CA LEU A 139 -9.07 7.93 0.96
C LEU A 139 -8.72 9.37 1.36
N TYR A 140 -8.34 9.52 2.62
CA TYR A 140 -7.75 10.76 3.13
C TYR A 140 -6.23 10.61 3.16
N ILE A 141 -5.53 11.58 2.60
CA ILE A 141 -4.07 11.70 2.71
C ILE A 141 -3.81 12.72 3.81
N THR A 142 -3.15 12.29 4.88
CA THR A 142 -2.92 13.13 6.06
C THR A 142 -1.44 13.10 6.43
N PRO A 143 -0.77 14.27 6.56
CA PRO A 143 0.63 14.33 6.98
C PRO A 143 0.84 13.57 8.32
N GLY A 144 1.90 12.79 8.40
CA GLY A 144 2.29 12.06 9.62
C GLY A 144 1.47 10.80 9.94
N VAL A 145 0.34 10.55 9.27
CA VAL A 145 -0.46 9.33 9.41
C VAL A 145 -0.33 8.51 8.14
N ASP A 146 -1.00 8.93 7.07
CA ASP A 146 -1.01 8.28 5.75
C ASP A 146 -0.72 9.33 4.69
N SER A 147 0.51 9.82 4.71
CA SER A 147 0.94 10.97 3.92
C SER A 147 1.44 10.59 2.52
N LEU A 148 1.68 9.30 2.26
CA LEU A 148 2.28 8.77 1.05
C LEU A 148 1.29 7.86 0.33
N ILE A 149 1.03 8.16 -0.95
CA ILE A 149 0.31 7.27 -1.87
C ILE A 149 1.09 7.09 -3.17
N ILE A 150 0.69 6.08 -3.95
CA ILE A 150 1.10 5.93 -5.34
C ILE A 150 -0.09 6.31 -6.24
N ALA A 151 0.10 7.22 -7.18
CA ALA A 151 -0.91 7.58 -8.18
C ALA A 151 -0.43 7.15 -9.56
N VAL A 152 -1.12 6.17 -10.16
CA VAL A 152 -0.72 5.55 -11.43
C VAL A 152 -1.89 5.43 -12.41
N ASP A 153 -3.04 6.04 -12.09
CA ASP A 153 -4.26 6.07 -12.90
C ASP A 153 -4.16 6.99 -14.14
N THR A 154 -3.06 6.85 -14.89
CA THR A 154 -2.67 7.71 -16.01
C THR A 154 -3.41 7.43 -17.32
N ASP A 155 -4.19 6.35 -17.41
CA ASP A 155 -4.88 5.94 -18.63
C ASP A 155 -5.85 7.02 -19.14
N LYS A 156 -5.63 7.47 -20.37
CA LYS A 156 -6.44 8.52 -21.02
C LYS A 156 -7.87 8.09 -21.33
N ARG A 157 -8.17 6.79 -21.26
CA ARG A 157 -9.53 6.25 -21.44
C ARG A 157 -10.40 6.44 -20.19
N SER A 158 -9.78 6.73 -19.04
CA SER A 158 -10.44 7.04 -17.78
C SER A 158 -10.49 8.57 -17.57
N PRO A 159 -11.56 9.13 -16.97
CA PRO A 159 -11.54 10.50 -16.48
C PRO A 159 -10.52 10.70 -15.34
N GLY A 160 -10.15 9.62 -14.63
CA GLY A 160 -9.26 9.63 -13.48
C GLY A 160 -10.04 9.66 -12.17
N HIS A 161 -9.58 10.45 -11.20
CA HIS A 161 -10.18 10.60 -9.88
C HIS A 161 -10.49 12.07 -9.54
N LEU A 162 -11.21 12.29 -8.44
CA LEU A 162 -11.43 13.60 -7.85
C LEU A 162 -10.53 13.79 -6.62
N THR A 163 -9.90 14.96 -6.50
CA THR A 163 -9.15 15.33 -5.29
C THR A 163 -9.64 16.67 -4.76
N TYR A 164 -9.94 16.69 -3.46
CA TYR A 164 -10.37 17.85 -2.70
C TYR A 164 -9.34 18.21 -1.64
N TYR A 165 -9.16 19.51 -1.38
CA TYR A 165 -8.33 20.08 -0.33
C TYR A 165 -9.22 20.83 0.66
N PRO A 166 -9.90 20.14 1.58
CA PRO A 166 -10.95 20.74 2.40
C PRO A 166 -10.43 21.62 3.55
N SER A 167 -9.12 21.61 3.83
CA SER A 167 -8.54 22.39 4.92
C SER A 167 -8.65 23.90 4.68
N ASP A 168 -8.62 24.66 5.79
CA ASP A 168 -8.54 26.13 5.77
C ASP A 168 -7.12 26.66 5.51
N VAL A 169 -6.12 25.76 5.43
CA VAL A 169 -4.73 26.04 5.10
C VAL A 169 -4.35 25.41 3.76
N GLU A 170 -3.28 25.91 3.15
CA GLU A 170 -2.74 25.34 1.92
C GLU A 170 -2.35 23.86 2.12
N ALA A 171 -2.71 23.06 1.13
CA ALA A 171 -2.16 21.72 1.01
C ALA A 171 -0.83 21.81 0.26
N VAL A 172 0.24 21.31 0.89
CA VAL A 172 1.57 21.26 0.29
C VAL A 172 1.92 19.82 0.04
N ALA A 173 2.38 19.50 -1.16
CA ALA A 173 2.74 18.14 -1.54
C ALA A 173 4.05 18.06 -2.33
N LEU A 174 4.64 16.87 -2.34
CA LEU A 174 5.64 16.47 -3.32
C LEU A 174 4.98 15.54 -4.35
N GLN A 175 5.18 15.85 -5.62
CA GLN A 175 4.93 14.95 -6.73
C GLN A 175 6.27 14.41 -7.21
N ILE A 176 6.47 13.09 -7.13
CA ILE A 176 7.76 12.46 -7.44
C ILE A 176 7.50 11.36 -8.49
N PRO A 177 7.67 11.67 -9.79
CA PRO A 177 7.41 10.69 -10.84
C PRO A 177 8.44 9.57 -10.85
N PHE A 178 7.97 8.36 -11.13
CA PHE A 178 8.86 7.21 -11.33
C PHE A 178 9.67 7.39 -12.60
N GLN A 179 10.96 7.05 -12.53
CA GLN A 179 11.81 7.10 -13.72
C GLN A 179 11.27 6.11 -14.77
N ASP A 180 11.11 6.58 -16.01
CA ASP A 180 10.49 5.85 -17.12
C ASP A 180 9.07 5.31 -16.83
N GLY A 181 8.38 5.84 -15.81
CA GLY A 181 7.08 5.33 -15.36
C GLY A 181 7.15 3.96 -14.69
N LYS A 182 8.34 3.50 -14.25
CA LYS A 182 8.54 2.19 -13.61
C LYS A 182 8.08 2.21 -12.15
N VAL A 183 6.83 1.79 -11.93
CA VAL A 183 6.26 1.64 -10.60
C VAL A 183 7.00 0.56 -9.80
N PRO A 184 7.31 0.77 -8.50
CA PRO A 184 7.96 -0.23 -7.66
C PRO A 184 7.18 -1.55 -7.63
N LYS A 185 7.92 -2.66 -7.57
CA LYS A 185 7.32 -3.99 -7.48
C LYS A 185 6.44 -4.07 -6.22
N HIS A 186 5.21 -4.52 -6.39
CA HIS A 186 4.22 -4.59 -5.32
C HIS A 186 3.30 -5.80 -5.52
N THR A 187 2.49 -6.07 -4.51
CA THR A 187 1.33 -6.96 -4.59
C THR A 187 0.09 -6.22 -4.11
N VAL A 188 -1.04 -6.41 -4.79
CA VAL A 188 -2.33 -5.94 -4.30
C VAL A 188 -2.74 -6.79 -3.09
N VAL A 189 -3.00 -6.14 -1.97
CA VAL A 189 -3.42 -6.78 -0.72
C VAL A 189 -4.93 -6.95 -0.71
N HIS A 190 -5.67 -5.88 -1.03
CA HIS A 190 -7.12 -5.86 -1.15
C HIS A 190 -7.59 -4.62 -1.94
N PRO A 191 -8.82 -4.62 -2.50
CA PRO A 191 -9.44 -3.41 -3.04
C PRO A 191 -9.74 -2.38 -1.95
N GLY A 192 -9.81 -1.11 -2.31
CA GLY A 192 -9.97 0.01 -1.41
C GLY A 192 -8.66 0.46 -0.74
N PRO A 193 -8.69 1.59 -0.02
CA PRO A 193 -7.48 2.14 0.62
C PRO A 193 -6.96 1.22 1.72
N CYS A 194 -5.64 1.25 1.95
CA CYS A 194 -5.08 0.62 3.14
C CYS A 194 -5.75 1.21 4.38
N GLN A 195 -6.17 0.34 5.30
CA GLN A 195 -6.73 0.81 6.56
C GLN A 195 -5.61 1.37 7.44
N ALA A 196 -5.90 2.44 8.17
CA ALA A 196 -5.00 2.99 9.19
C ALA A 196 -4.93 2.08 10.45
N ASP A 197 -5.25 0.79 10.32
CA ASP A 197 -5.46 -0.08 11.47
C ASP A 197 -4.18 -0.24 12.29
N THR A 198 -4.36 0.16 13.54
CA THR A 198 -3.37 0.47 14.57
C THR A 198 -2.62 -0.75 15.10
N GLU A 199 -2.64 -1.89 14.40
CA GLU A 199 -2.05 -3.17 14.84
C GLU A 199 -0.86 -3.60 13.96
N HIS A 200 -0.79 -3.21 12.68
CA HIS A 200 0.18 -3.76 11.73
C HIS A 200 1.44 -2.92 11.50
N ARG A 201 1.53 -1.75 12.13
CA ARG A 201 2.53 -0.72 11.77
C ARG A 201 3.65 -0.54 12.80
N VAL A 202 4.21 -1.64 13.34
CA VAL A 202 5.33 -1.70 14.33
C VAL A 202 4.85 -1.86 15.79
N ARG A 203 4.27 -3.01 16.15
CA ARG A 203 4.25 -3.48 17.54
C ARG A 203 5.20 -4.67 17.72
N GLY A 204 6.48 -4.35 17.91
CA GLY A 204 7.33 -5.16 18.79
C GLY A 204 6.85 -4.93 20.21
N LYS A 205 5.91 -5.76 20.67
CA LYS A 205 5.48 -5.76 22.08
C LYS A 205 6.52 -6.56 22.86
N ASP A 206 7.57 -5.89 23.30
CA ASP A 206 8.37 -6.37 24.42
C ASP A 206 7.51 -6.25 25.67
N ARG A 207 6.83 -7.35 26.03
CA ARG A 207 6.29 -7.54 27.38
C ARG A 207 7.25 -8.46 28.11
N ASN A 208 8.14 -7.86 28.90
CA ASN A 208 8.72 -8.53 30.05
C ASN A 208 8.86 -7.51 31.19
N THR A 209 7.80 -7.40 31.99
CA THR A 209 7.80 -6.97 33.39
C THR A 209 6.80 -7.85 34.11
#